data_AF-A0A964CY68-F1
#
_entry.id   AF-A0A964CY68-F1
#
_cell.length_a   1.000
_cell.length_b   1.000
_cell.length_c   1.000
_cell.angle_alpha   90.00
_cell.angle_beta   90.00
_cell.angle_gamma   90.00
#
_symmetry.space_group_name_H-M   'P 1'
#
loop_
_entity.id
_entity.type
_entity.pdbx_description
1 polymer ?
#
loop_
_entity_poly.entity_id
_entity_poly.type
_entity_poly.pdbx_seq_one_letter_code
_entity_poly.pdbx_strand_id
1 'polypeptide(L)'
;MTQKYFAQIYVTLRPSVLDPAGTAVQSGLQHMGYDNVERVRIGKYVELTLTAADESEAREQLDRVCDQLLANPVIENYRVELTEIPVAVETAGV
;
A
#
# COMPACT_ATOMS: atom_id res chain seq x y z
N MET A 1 25.07 10.59 -2.77
CA MET A 1 24.99 9.11 -2.76
C MET A 1 23.51 8.77 -2.80
N THR A 2 23.11 7.69 -3.48
CA THR A 2 21.69 7.28 -3.54
C THR A 2 21.48 6.03 -2.69
N GLN A 3 20.46 6.05 -1.86
CA GLN A 3 20.03 4.94 -1.03
C GLN A 3 18.89 4.17 -1.73
N LYS A 4 18.69 2.92 -1.32
CA LYS A 4 17.62 2.06 -1.84
C LYS A 4 16.57 1.89 -0.76
N TYR A 5 15.30 2.04 -1.14
CA TYR A 5 14.17 1.97 -0.24
C TYR A 5 13.17 0.93 -0.72
N PHE A 6 12.60 0.20 0.24
CA PHE A 6 11.44 -0.65 0.05
C PHE A 6 10.20 0.08 0.57
N ALA A 7 9.18 0.21 -0.28
CA ALA A 7 7.95 0.90 0.02
C ALA A 7 6.78 -0.07 0.04
N GLN A 8 6.01 -0.02 1.12
CA GLN A 8 4.74 -0.73 1.30
C GLN A 8 3.61 0.30 1.26
N ILE A 9 2.75 0.21 0.25
CA ILE A 9 1.72 1.19 -0.05
C ILE A 9 0.36 0.52 0.16
N TYR A 10 -0.45 1.11 1.03
CA TYR A 10 -1.78 0.61 1.32
C TYR A 10 -2.80 1.61 0.82
N VAL A 11 -3.60 1.20 -0.17
CA VAL A 11 -4.66 2.04 -0.75
C VAL A 11 -6.00 1.53 -0.25
N THR A 12 -6.80 2.44 0.33
CA THR A 12 -8.10 2.10 0.94
C THR A 12 -9.16 3.10 0.52
N LEU A 13 -10.39 2.63 0.32
CA LEU A 13 -11.51 3.53 0.04
C LEU A 13 -11.72 4.50 1.21
N ARG A 14 -12.02 5.77 0.91
CA ARG A 14 -12.38 6.79 1.90
C ARG A 14 -13.57 6.31 2.76
N PRO A 15 -13.68 6.69 4.05
CA PRO A 15 -14.72 6.18 4.93
C PRO A 15 -16.16 6.39 4.44
N SER A 16 -16.40 7.49 3.71
CA SER A 16 -17.70 7.86 3.12
C SER A 16 -18.04 7.08 1.85
N VAL A 17 -17.09 6.35 1.27
CA VAL A 17 -17.28 5.61 0.02
C VAL A 17 -17.73 4.18 0.33
N LEU A 18 -18.82 3.78 -0.33
CA LEU A 18 -19.36 2.43 -0.28
C LEU A 18 -18.35 1.44 -0.87
N ASP A 19 -18.18 0.31 -0.18
CA ASP A 19 -17.33 -0.80 -0.62
C ASP A 19 -18.20 -2.04 -0.86
N PRO A 20 -18.69 -2.25 -2.11
CA PRO A 20 -19.49 -3.42 -2.45
C PRO A 20 -18.73 -4.74 -2.23
N ALA A 21 -17.41 -4.76 -2.46
CA ALA A 21 -16.60 -5.96 -2.29
C ALA A 21 -16.45 -6.33 -0.81
N GLY A 22 -16.15 -5.36 0.05
CA GLY A 22 -16.12 -5.56 1.51
C GLY A 22 -17.47 -6.01 2.06
N THR A 23 -18.57 -5.45 1.55
CA THR A 23 -19.93 -5.87 1.93
C THR A 23 -20.21 -7.32 1.56
N ALA A 24 -19.85 -7.73 0.34
CA ALA A 24 -20.02 -9.11 -0.11
C ALA A 24 -19.20 -10.10 0.76
N VAL A 25 -17.95 -9.77 1.08
CA VAL A 25 -17.10 -10.59 1.95
C VAL A 25 -17.66 -10.68 3.37
N GLN A 26 -18.12 -9.56 3.94
CA GLN A 26 -18.75 -9.56 5.26
C GLN A 26 -20.00 -10.46 5.30
N SER A 27 -20.86 -10.39 4.28
CA SER A 27 -22.02 -11.29 4.18
C SER A 27 -21.60 -12.75 4.06
N GLY A 28 -20.55 -13.06 3.29
CA GLY A 28 -19.99 -14.41 3.22
C GLY A 28 -19.52 -14.94 4.58
N LEU A 29 -18.81 -14.10 5.35
CA LEU A 29 -18.34 -14.45 6.69
C LEU A 29 -19.49 -14.72 7.66
N GLN A 30 -20.56 -13.93 7.61
CA GLN A 30 -21.77 -14.16 8.41
C GLN A 30 -22.42 -15.50 8.08
N HIS A 31 -22.57 -15.83 6.79
CA HIS A 31 -23.11 -17.14 6.39
C HIS A 31 -22.24 -18.33 6.83
N MET A 32 -20.94 -18.10 7.06
CA MET A 32 -20.01 -19.10 7.59
C MET A 32 -20.02 -19.18 9.13
N GLY A 33 -20.83 -18.37 9.81
CA GLY A 33 -20.96 -18.36 11.28
C GLY A 33 -19.97 -17.43 12.01
N TYR A 34 -19.29 -16.52 11.30
CA TYR A 34 -18.43 -15.51 11.91
C TYR A 34 -19.21 -14.25 12.32
N ASP A 35 -20.08 -14.39 13.30
CA ASP A 35 -20.99 -13.31 13.76
C ASP A 35 -20.25 -12.14 14.44
N ASN A 36 -19.00 -12.35 14.86
CA ASN A 36 -18.15 -11.34 15.50
C ASN A 36 -17.44 -10.39 14.52
N VAL A 37 -17.62 -10.57 13.20
CA VAL A 37 -17.03 -9.69 12.18
C VAL A 37 -18.01 -8.58 11.82
N GLU A 38 -17.81 -7.40 12.41
CA GLU A 38 -18.76 -6.28 12.30
C GLU A 38 -18.58 -5.44 11.03
N ARG A 39 -17.35 -5.34 10.50
CA ARG A 39 -17.05 -4.49 9.35
C ARG A 39 -15.87 -5.03 8.55
N VAL A 40 -16.06 -5.23 7.25
CA VAL A 40 -14.99 -5.56 6.30
C VAL A 40 -14.80 -4.42 5.31
N ARG A 41 -13.55 -4.07 5.04
CA ARG A 41 -13.16 -3.19 3.94
C ARG A 41 -12.05 -3.83 3.15
N ILE A 42 -12.14 -3.76 1.83
CA ILE A 42 -11.13 -4.27 0.91
C ILE A 42 -10.35 -3.09 0.34
N GLY A 43 -9.04 -3.26 0.27
CA GLY A 43 -8.11 -2.27 -0.28
C GLY A 43 -7.01 -2.96 -1.08
N LYS A 44 -6.11 -2.16 -1.62
CA LYS A 44 -4.94 -2.64 -2.36
C LYS A 44 -3.70 -2.56 -1.45
N TYR A 45 -2.83 -3.54 -1.59
CA TYR A 45 -1.50 -3.54 -1.01
C TYR A 45 -0.49 -3.64 -2.15
N VAL A 46 0.45 -2.70 -2.22
CA VAL A 46 1.42 -2.57 -3.31
C VAL A 46 2.80 -2.46 -2.69
N GLU A 47 3.75 -3.24 -3.21
CA GLU A 47 5.14 -3.20 -2.80
C GLU A 47 5.99 -2.74 -3.98
N LEU A 48 6.93 -1.84 -3.74
CA LEU A 48 7.90 -1.46 -4.74
C LEU A 48 9.24 -1.09 -4.11
N THR A 49 10.27 -1.09 -4.92
CA THR A 49 11.61 -0.69 -4.53
C THR A 49 12.05 0.47 -5.40
N LEU A 50 12.61 1.51 -4.79
CA LEU A 50 13.12 2.69 -5.49
C LEU A 50 14.47 3.12 -4.92
N THR A 51 15.21 3.90 -5.71
CA THR A 51 16.44 4.56 -5.28
C THR A 51 16.23 6.06 -5.22
N ALA A 52 16.70 6.72 -4.18
CA ALA A 52 16.62 8.17 -4.00
C ALA A 52 17.86 8.69 -3.24
N ALA A 53 18.14 9.98 -3.28
CA ALA A 53 19.26 10.58 -2.54
C ALA A 53 19.06 10.45 -1.02
N ASP A 54 17.82 10.58 -0.56
CA ASP A 54 17.42 10.47 0.84
C ASP A 54 15.95 10.03 0.97
N GLU A 55 15.48 9.86 2.20
CA GLU A 55 14.10 9.43 2.50
C GLU A 55 13.06 10.47 2.04
N SER A 56 13.40 11.76 2.09
CA SER A 56 12.48 12.84 1.70
C SER A 56 12.19 12.78 0.20
N GLU A 57 13.23 12.65 -0.62
CA GLU A 57 13.07 12.51 -2.07
C GLU A 57 12.30 11.23 -2.42
N ALA A 58 12.58 10.11 -1.73
CA ALA A 58 11.84 8.86 -1.92
C ALA A 58 10.34 9.04 -1.61
N ARG A 59 10.00 9.73 -0.52
CA ARG A 59 8.60 10.02 -0.15
C ARG A 59 7.92 10.91 -1.17
N GLU A 60 8.55 12.00 -1.62
CA GLU A 60 7.99 12.88 -2.65
C GLU A 60 7.75 12.16 -3.98
N GLN A 61 8.61 11.22 -4.34
CA GLN A 61 8.41 10.39 -5.52
C GLN A 61 7.24 9.41 -5.33
N LEU A 62 7.14 8.76 -4.16
CA LEU A 62 6.06 7.84 -3.83
C LEU A 62 4.70 8.54 -3.78
N ASP A 63 4.62 9.74 -3.21
CA ASP A 63 3.38 10.53 -3.17
C ASP A 63 2.90 10.85 -4.59
N ARG A 64 3.81 11.28 -5.47
CA ARG A 64 3.49 11.52 -6.89
C ARG A 64 2.99 10.25 -7.60
N VAL A 65 3.66 9.12 -7.39
CA VAL A 65 3.26 7.83 -7.97
C VAL A 65 1.88 7.39 -7.44
N CYS A 66 1.62 7.60 -6.15
CA CYS A 66 0.34 7.28 -5.54
C CYS A 66 -0.79 8.15 -6.10
N ASP A 67 -0.60 9.47 -6.15
CA ASP A 67 -1.59 10.42 -6.64
C ASP A 67 -1.90 10.27 -8.13
N GLN A 68 -0.90 9.93 -8.94
CA GLN A 68 -1.06 9.84 -10.40
C GLN A 68 -1.59 8.50 -10.89
N LEU A 69 -1.33 7.42 -10.15
CA LEU A 69 -1.58 6.07 -10.67
C LEU A 69 -2.20 5.09 -9.67
N LEU A 70 -1.65 5.01 -8.44
CA LEU A 70 -2.03 3.91 -7.54
C LEU A 70 -3.34 4.15 -6.79
N ALA A 71 -3.64 5.42 -6.48
CA ALA A 71 -4.82 5.82 -5.75
C ALA A 71 -5.66 6.81 -6.57
N ASN A 72 -6.97 6.62 -6.57
CA ASN A 72 -7.91 7.62 -7.05
C ASN A 72 -8.17 8.66 -5.94
N PRO A 73 -7.71 9.92 -6.06
CA PRO A 73 -7.78 10.89 -4.97
C PRO A 73 -9.21 11.25 -4.55
N VAL A 74 -10.20 11.05 -5.42
CA VAL A 74 -11.61 11.36 -5.13
C VAL A 74 -12.21 10.36 -4.15
N ILE A 75 -11.85 9.08 -4.26
CA ILE A 75 -12.54 7.98 -3.55
C ILE A 75 -11.63 7.10 -2.70
N GLU A 76 -10.32 7.19 -2.87
CA GLU A 76 -9.31 6.40 -2.14
C GLU A 76 -8.40 7.33 -1.32
N ASN A 77 -7.87 6.78 -0.24
CA ASN A 77 -6.74 7.28 0.53
C ASN A 77 -5.59 6.28 0.42
N TYR A 78 -4.36 6.72 0.64
CA TYR A 78 -3.22 5.82 0.77
C TYR A 78 -2.38 6.15 2.00
N ARG A 79 -1.58 5.18 2.43
CA ARG A 79 -0.45 5.37 3.34
C ARG A 79 0.77 4.63 2.81
N VAL A 80 1.94 5.16 3.09
CA VAL A 80 3.22 4.60 2.66
C VAL A 80 4.08 4.33 3.88
N GLU A 81 4.51 3.09 4.02
CA GLU A 81 5.56 2.66 4.95
C GLU A 81 6.84 2.49 4.13
N LEU A 82 7.91 3.19 4.54
CA LEU A 82 9.16 3.24 3.78
C LEU A 82 10.30 2.74 4.67
N THR A 83 11.10 1.82 4.16
CA THR A 83 12.26 1.26 4.86
C THR A 83 13.49 1.36 3.97
N GLU A 84 14.58 1.93 4.48
CA GLU A 84 15.87 1.86 3.79
C GLU A 84 16.37 0.41 3.82
N ILE A 85 16.74 -0.11 2.65
CA ILE A 85 17.27 -1.47 2.52
C ILE A 85 18.73 -1.42 2.06
N PRO A 86 19.60 -2.29 2.61
CA PRO A 86 20.97 -2.38 2.14
C PRO A 86 20.96 -2.75 0.65
N VAL A 87 21.75 -2.01 -0.14
CA VAL A 87 22.05 -2.43 -1.50
C VAL A 87 22.83 -3.72 -1.38
N ALA A 88 22.21 -4.84 -1.75
CA ALA A 88 22.88 -6.13 -1.75
C ALA A 88 24.19 -5.97 -2.53
N VAL A 89 25.31 -6.14 -1.84
CA VAL A 89 26.60 -6.30 -2.47
C VAL A 89 26.49 -7.63 -3.21
N GLU A 90 26.39 -7.58 -4.55
CA GLU A 90 26.63 -8.75 -5.38
C GLU A 90 28.06 -9.21 -5.06
N THR A 91 28.20 -10.20 -4.17
CA THR A 91 29.41 -10.99 -4.10
C THR A 91 29.47 -11.80 -5.38
N ALA A 92 30.09 -11.21 -6.40
CA ALA A 92 30.57 -11.92 -7.56
C ALA A 92 31.60 -12.97 -7.09
N GLY A 93 31.35 -14.23 -7.45
CA GLY A 93 32.38 -15.26 -7.55
C GLY A 93 32.54 -16.19 -6.34
N VAL A 94 31.97 -17.38 -6.48
CA VAL A 94 32.75 -18.62 -6.44
C VAL A 94 32.42 -19.40 -7.70
#